data_AF-A0A6I3T1U9-F1
#
_entry.id   AF-A0A6I3T1U9-F1
#
_cell.length_a   1.000
_cell.length_b   1.000
_cell.length_c   1.000
_cell.angle_alpha   90.00
_cell.angle_beta   90.00
_cell.angle_gamma   90.00
#
_symmetry.space_group_name_H-M   'P 1'
#
loop_
_entity.id
_entity.type
_entity.pdbx_description
1 polymer ?
#
loop_
_entity_poly.entity_id
_entity_poly.type
_entity_poly.pdbx_seq_one_letter_code
_entity_poly.pdbx_strand_id
1 'polypeptide(L)'
;MASFTLVVRECIGLLMVGKNMMLKRIVLTLALFAGFPGASVGGEPVVGLWEKIPVFKGGQVLARPSFVFTNEKLKEAVVFTGLQDSGGELLVVCCVAVTDLKPVDLGKVLRKYAADTEFVDHLNSIKGLPFVYKADAISKSEWNSQMVVIMSHENDSTDGVPYSVPVISQKLGKAASIKPSFNKDGKSIRLSTVYSKDGARVSYEFNIDGLKTKFSEAAFPVD
;
A
#
# COMPACT_ATOMS: atom_id res chain seq x y z
N MET A 1 18.98 -9.72 -35.27
CA MET A 1 19.74 -10.92 -34.83
C MET A 1 21.15 -10.78 -35.37
N ALA A 2 22.12 -10.44 -34.52
CA ALA A 2 23.53 -10.41 -34.87
C ALA A 2 24.34 -10.74 -33.62
N SER A 3 24.86 -11.96 -33.55
CA SER A 3 25.78 -12.44 -32.51
C SER A 3 27.18 -11.93 -32.80
N PHE A 4 27.81 -11.29 -31.82
CA PHE A 4 29.25 -11.04 -31.82
C PHE A 4 29.95 -12.15 -31.03
N THR A 5 30.69 -12.99 -31.75
CA THR A 5 31.62 -13.98 -31.21
C THR A 5 32.99 -13.31 -31.05
N LEU A 6 33.46 -13.09 -29.82
CA LEU A 6 34.81 -12.61 -29.57
C LEU A 6 35.73 -13.82 -29.29
N VAL A 7 36.60 -14.10 -30.25
CA VAL A 7 37.73 -15.04 -30.16
C VAL A 7 38.91 -14.28 -29.56
N VAL A 8 39.45 -14.72 -28.42
CA VAL A 8 40.75 -14.27 -27.93
C VAL A 8 41.68 -15.48 -27.87
N ARG A 9 42.79 -15.32 -28.57
CA ARG A 9 43.80 -16.30 -28.93
C ARG A 9 45.13 -15.63 -28.59
N GLU A 10 45.88 -16.18 -27.64
CA GLU A 10 47.28 -15.85 -27.32
C GLU A 10 47.73 -16.80 -26.20
N CYS A 11 48.97 -17.24 -26.04
CA CYS A 11 50.11 -17.48 -26.91
C CYS A 11 51.02 -18.41 -26.10
N ILE A 12 51.68 -19.35 -26.77
CA ILE A 12 52.54 -20.38 -26.17
C ILE A 12 53.85 -19.74 -25.68
N GLY A 13 54.21 -20.00 -24.43
CA GLY A 13 55.55 -19.76 -23.86
C GLY A 13 56.09 -21.03 -23.21
N LEU A 14 56.98 -21.71 -23.93
CA LEU A 14 57.76 -22.87 -23.49
C LEU A 14 59.08 -22.39 -22.88
N LEU A 15 59.55 -22.95 -21.75
CA LEU A 15 60.98 -23.27 -21.46
C LEU A 15 61.18 -23.89 -20.05
N MET A 16 61.82 -25.07 -20.07
CA MET A 16 62.87 -25.59 -19.16
C MET A 16 62.56 -26.08 -17.74
N VAL A 17 62.49 -27.41 -17.64
CA VAL A 17 63.20 -28.35 -16.74
C VAL A 17 63.95 -27.78 -15.53
N GLY A 18 63.54 -28.22 -14.33
CA GLY A 18 64.33 -28.18 -13.10
C GLY A 18 63.85 -29.26 -12.11
N LYS A 19 64.76 -30.17 -11.72
CA LYS A 19 64.52 -31.32 -10.84
C LYS A 19 64.31 -30.94 -9.36
N ASN A 20 63.49 -31.77 -8.71
CA ASN A 20 63.46 -32.12 -7.29
C ASN A 20 62.84 -31.13 -6.28
N MET A 21 61.93 -31.73 -5.50
CA MET A 21 61.79 -31.61 -4.04
C MET A 21 60.50 -30.95 -3.53
N MET A 22 59.78 -31.74 -2.72
CA MET A 22 58.66 -31.40 -1.85
C MET A 22 57.33 -30.96 -2.47
N LEU A 23 56.47 -31.97 -2.59
CA LEU A 23 55.02 -31.89 -2.72
C LEU A 23 54.40 -31.16 -1.51
N LYS A 24 54.28 -29.83 -1.56
CA LYS A 24 53.35 -29.06 -0.72
C LYS A 24 52.12 -28.72 -1.56
N ARG A 25 50.98 -29.31 -1.17
CA ARG A 25 49.66 -29.03 -1.74
C ARG A 25 49.31 -27.55 -1.54
N ILE A 26 49.38 -26.75 -2.59
CA ILE A 26 48.80 -25.41 -2.64
C ILE A 26 47.48 -25.54 -3.39
N VAL A 27 46.38 -25.55 -2.64
CA VAL A 27 45.02 -25.44 -3.17
C VAL A 27 44.79 -23.96 -3.46
N LEU A 28 44.88 -23.58 -4.75
CA LEU A 28 44.58 -22.22 -5.21
C LEU A 28 43.08 -22.12 -5.49
N THR A 29 42.29 -21.76 -4.48
CA THR A 29 40.85 -21.54 -4.63
C THR A 29 40.63 -20.16 -5.24
N LEU A 30 40.38 -20.11 -6.56
CA LEU A 30 39.97 -18.90 -7.26
C LEU A 30 38.50 -18.58 -6.88
N ALA A 31 38.30 -17.69 -5.93
CA ALA A 31 36.97 -17.21 -5.55
C ALA A 31 36.45 -16.22 -6.61
N LEU A 32 35.62 -16.73 -7.54
CA LEU A 32 34.84 -15.91 -8.46
C LEU A 32 33.72 -15.21 -7.65
N PHE A 33 33.97 -13.98 -7.18
CA PHE A 33 32.91 -13.12 -6.67
C PHE A 33 32.08 -12.62 -7.86
N ALA A 34 31.07 -13.39 -8.25
CA ALA A 34 29.98 -12.90 -9.08
C ALA A 34 29.21 -11.85 -8.27
N GLY A 35 29.53 -10.57 -8.51
CA GLY A 35 28.72 -9.46 -8.05
C GLY A 35 27.35 -9.55 -8.70
N PHE A 36 26.36 -10.05 -7.96
CA PHE A 36 24.96 -9.84 -8.33
C PHE A 36 24.65 -8.37 -8.07
N PRO A 37 24.35 -7.55 -9.10
CA PRO A 37 23.71 -6.28 -8.86
C PRO A 37 22.36 -6.60 -8.22
N GLY A 38 22.20 -6.22 -6.96
CA GLY A 38 20.93 -6.30 -6.26
C GLY A 38 19.91 -5.44 -6.99
N ALA A 39 19.17 -6.04 -7.92
CA ALA A 39 17.88 -5.51 -8.29
C ALA A 39 17.03 -5.58 -7.02
N SER A 40 16.86 -4.44 -6.36
CA SER A 40 15.79 -4.25 -5.40
C SER A 40 14.48 -4.39 -6.17
N VAL A 41 14.02 -5.63 -6.29
CA VAL A 41 12.64 -5.94 -6.68
C VAL A 41 11.79 -5.21 -5.66
N GLY A 42 11.26 -4.06 -6.06
CA GLY A 42 10.33 -3.28 -5.26
C GLY A 42 9.20 -4.20 -4.81
N GLY A 43 8.95 -4.24 -3.51
CA GLY A 43 7.91 -5.09 -2.94
C GLY A 43 6.56 -4.85 -3.62
N GLU A 44 5.67 -5.83 -3.51
CA GLU A 44 4.30 -5.64 -3.95
C GLU A 44 3.68 -4.44 -3.22
N PRO A 45 2.92 -3.57 -3.89
CA PRO A 45 2.24 -2.47 -3.21
C PRO A 45 1.34 -3.01 -2.11
N VAL A 46 1.53 -2.52 -0.88
CA VAL A 46 0.56 -2.63 0.20
C VAL A 46 -0.75 -2.01 -0.25
N VAL A 47 -1.86 -2.70 0.01
CA VAL A 47 -3.22 -2.20 -0.21
C VAL A 47 -4.01 -2.24 1.08
N GLY A 48 -5.11 -1.49 1.11
CA GLY A 48 -5.84 -1.32 2.35
C GLY A 48 -7.14 -0.55 2.20
N LEU A 49 -7.63 -0.09 3.34
CA LEU A 49 -8.80 0.78 3.47
C LEU A 49 -8.41 1.97 4.35
N TRP A 50 -8.65 3.18 3.87
CA TRP A 50 -8.52 4.40 4.67
C TRP A 50 -9.88 4.77 5.23
N GLU A 51 -9.94 4.87 6.55
CA GLU A 51 -11.11 5.21 7.35
C GLU A 51 -10.88 6.55 8.04
N LYS A 52 -11.76 7.53 7.78
CA LYS A 52 -11.85 8.79 8.52
C LYS A 52 -13.31 9.00 8.93
N ILE A 53 -13.69 8.36 10.03
CA ILE A 53 -15.06 8.30 10.51
C ILE A 53 -15.21 9.25 11.71
N PRO A 54 -16.23 10.13 11.73
CA PRO A 54 -16.54 10.90 12.92
C PRO A 54 -17.01 10.00 14.06
N VAL A 55 -16.58 10.32 15.26
CA VAL A 55 -17.09 9.76 16.50
C VAL A 55 -17.98 10.82 17.13
N PHE A 56 -19.21 10.47 17.48
CA PHE A 56 -20.19 11.37 18.06
C PHE A 56 -20.28 11.26 19.58
N LYS A 57 -20.64 12.38 20.21
CA LYS A 57 -21.06 12.43 21.61
C LYS A 57 -22.07 13.56 21.79
N GLY A 58 -23.30 13.22 22.18
CA GLY A 58 -24.36 14.23 22.37
C GLY A 58 -24.76 14.95 21.09
N GLY A 59 -24.76 14.26 19.95
CA GLY A 59 -25.13 14.83 18.64
C GLY A 59 -24.07 15.71 17.98
N GLN A 60 -22.86 15.79 18.55
CA GLN A 60 -21.74 16.54 17.98
C GLN A 60 -20.55 15.60 17.72
N VAL A 61 -19.75 15.92 16.71
CA VAL A 61 -18.50 15.22 16.44
C VAL A 61 -17.50 15.51 17.56
N LEU A 62 -17.16 14.47 18.30
CA LEU A 62 -16.15 14.47 19.37
C LEU A 62 -14.73 14.33 18.80
N ALA A 63 -14.56 13.50 17.77
CA ALA A 63 -13.26 13.22 17.17
C ALA A 63 -13.44 12.69 15.74
N ARG A 64 -12.40 12.82 14.91
CA ARG A 64 -12.31 12.17 13.59
C ARG A 64 -11.01 11.39 13.46
N PRO A 65 -10.90 10.22 14.14
CA PRO A 65 -9.75 9.37 13.94
C PRO A 65 -9.59 9.03 12.46
N SER A 66 -8.33 8.96 12.01
CA SER A 66 -7.95 8.61 10.65
C SER A 66 -7.05 7.38 10.73
N PHE A 67 -7.50 6.28 10.13
CA PHE A 67 -6.83 4.99 10.18
C PHE A 67 -6.64 4.42 8.79
N VAL A 68 -5.50 3.76 8.57
CA VAL A 68 -5.32 2.90 7.39
C VAL A 68 -5.23 1.45 7.87
N PHE A 69 -6.19 0.65 7.42
CA PHE A 69 -6.20 -0.79 7.55
C PHE A 69 -5.42 -1.39 6.39
N THR A 70 -4.49 -2.32 6.62
CA THR A 70 -3.63 -2.88 5.55
C THR A 70 -3.66 -4.40 5.53
N ASN A 71 -3.39 -4.95 4.35
CA ASN A 71 -3.29 -6.40 4.12
C ASN A 71 -2.01 -7.00 4.71
N GLU A 72 -0.95 -6.21 4.83
CA GLU A 72 0.32 -6.62 5.41
C GLU A 72 0.91 -5.61 6.40
N LYS A 73 1.87 -6.06 7.21
CA LYS A 73 2.54 -5.22 8.20
C LYS A 73 3.49 -4.24 7.51
N LEU A 74 3.36 -2.96 7.82
CA LEU A 74 4.25 -1.93 7.30
C LEU A 74 5.65 -2.06 7.91
N LYS A 75 6.67 -1.99 7.04
CA LYS A 75 8.09 -2.07 7.43
C LYS A 75 8.78 -0.71 7.42
N GLU A 76 8.17 0.28 6.79
CA GLU A 76 8.66 1.64 6.64
C GLU A 76 7.48 2.61 6.54
N ALA A 77 7.75 3.91 6.63
CA ALA A 77 6.72 4.93 6.44
C ALA A 77 6.20 4.89 4.99
N VAL A 78 4.88 4.96 4.82
CA VAL A 78 4.22 4.79 3.52
C VAL A 78 3.21 5.90 3.29
N VAL A 79 3.14 6.38 2.04
CA VAL A 79 2.07 7.24 1.56
C VAL A 79 1.09 6.40 0.74
N PHE A 80 -0.18 6.51 1.10
CA PHE A 80 -1.30 5.83 0.47
C PHE A 80 -2.11 6.82 -0.37
N THR A 81 -2.43 6.41 -1.60
CA THR A 81 -3.43 7.07 -2.43
C THR A 81 -4.77 6.36 -2.25
N GLY A 82 -5.81 7.12 -1.96
CA GLY A 82 -7.20 6.64 -1.94
C GLY A 82 -7.80 6.59 -3.34
N LEU A 83 -8.64 5.58 -3.58
CA LEU A 83 -9.34 5.34 -4.83
C LEU A 83 -10.83 5.16 -4.56
N GLN A 84 -11.65 6.15 -4.92
CA GLN A 84 -13.09 6.07 -4.76
C GLN A 84 -13.75 5.69 -6.08
N ASP A 85 -14.54 4.61 -6.10
CA ASP A 85 -15.28 4.20 -7.29
C ASP A 85 -16.39 5.21 -7.61
N SER A 86 -16.43 5.70 -8.85
CA SER A 86 -17.44 6.61 -9.36
C SER A 86 -18.19 6.07 -10.59
N GLY A 87 -18.36 4.75 -10.69
CA GLY A 87 -19.20 4.13 -11.72
C GLY A 87 -18.55 4.05 -13.10
N GLY A 88 -17.25 3.72 -13.14
CA GLY A 88 -16.49 3.53 -14.39
C GLY A 88 -15.10 4.15 -14.37
N GLU A 89 -14.86 5.05 -13.41
CA GLU A 89 -13.57 5.62 -13.08
C GLU A 89 -13.32 5.49 -11.57
N LEU A 90 -12.07 5.66 -11.18
CA LEU A 90 -11.67 5.81 -9.78
C LEU A 90 -11.28 7.27 -9.57
N LEU A 91 -12.00 7.98 -8.71
CA LEU A 91 -11.56 9.28 -8.21
C LEU A 91 -10.32 9.05 -7.36
N VAL A 92 -9.26 9.77 -7.70
CA VAL A 92 -8.00 9.72 -6.94
C VAL A 92 -8.12 10.67 -5.77
N VAL A 93 -7.72 10.20 -4.59
CA VAL A 93 -7.79 10.96 -3.35
C VAL A 93 -6.39 10.98 -2.76
N CYS A 94 -5.71 12.11 -2.89
CA CYS A 94 -4.33 12.20 -2.46
C CYS A 94 -4.12 13.18 -1.32
N CYS A 95 -3.60 12.74 -0.19
CA CYS A 95 -3.22 11.37 0.17
C CYS A 95 -3.13 11.31 1.70
N VAL A 96 -2.90 10.11 2.25
CA VAL A 96 -2.54 9.96 3.67
C VAL A 96 -1.20 9.28 3.85
N ALA A 97 -0.49 9.67 4.89
CA ALA A 97 0.77 9.07 5.30
C ALA A 97 0.58 8.27 6.60
N VAL A 98 1.21 7.11 6.63
CA VAL A 98 1.45 6.35 7.86
C VAL A 98 2.94 6.47 8.18
N THR A 99 3.25 7.20 9.25
CA THR A 99 4.63 7.44 9.71
C THR A 99 4.93 6.70 11.01
N ASP A 100 3.94 6.53 11.89
CA ASP A 100 4.03 5.67 13.07
C ASP A 100 3.73 4.21 12.68
N LEU A 101 4.77 3.38 12.69
CA LEU A 101 4.70 1.96 12.32
C LEU A 101 4.25 1.06 13.47
N LYS A 102 3.89 1.63 14.62
CA LYS A 102 3.26 0.89 15.71
C LYS A 102 1.81 0.62 15.34
N PRO A 103 1.40 -0.65 15.16
CA PRO A 103 0.01 -0.96 14.89
C PRO A 103 -0.89 -0.45 16.01
N VAL A 104 -2.02 0.12 15.61
CA VAL A 104 -3.09 0.55 16.51
C VAL A 104 -3.72 -0.68 17.14
N ASP A 105 -3.87 -0.65 18.46
CA ASP A 105 -4.67 -1.62 19.20
C ASP A 105 -6.15 -1.24 19.00
N LEU A 106 -6.77 -1.83 17.96
CA LEU A 106 -8.16 -1.55 17.61
C LEU A 106 -9.10 -1.82 18.79
N GLY A 107 -8.85 -2.87 19.60
CA GLY A 107 -9.63 -3.15 20.79
C GLY A 107 -9.61 -2.02 21.83
N LYS A 108 -8.47 -1.34 22.01
CA LYS A 108 -8.39 -0.12 22.84
C LYS A 108 -9.17 1.04 22.23
N VAL A 109 -9.12 1.22 20.91
CA VAL A 109 -9.88 2.28 20.21
C VAL A 109 -11.38 2.06 20.37
N LEU A 110 -11.87 0.85 20.12
CA LEU A 110 -13.28 0.51 20.25
C LEU A 110 -13.79 0.71 21.69
N ARG A 111 -12.98 0.33 22.70
CA ARG A 111 -13.33 0.61 24.11
C ARG A 111 -13.34 2.10 24.43
N LYS A 112 -12.41 2.89 23.87
CA LYS A 112 -12.35 4.34 24.08
C LYS A 112 -13.62 5.03 23.54
N TYR A 113 -14.16 4.55 22.44
CA TYR A 113 -15.32 5.13 21.76
C TYR A 113 -16.58 4.28 21.87
N ALA A 114 -16.67 3.42 22.90
CA ALA A 114 -17.76 2.45 23.05
C ALA A 114 -19.17 3.05 23.17
N ALA A 115 -19.28 4.35 23.46
CA ALA A 115 -20.56 5.05 23.50
C ALA A 115 -21.14 5.35 22.12
N ASP A 116 -20.32 5.31 21.06
CA ASP A 116 -20.74 5.48 19.67
C ASP A 116 -20.82 4.09 19.03
N THR A 117 -22.01 3.49 19.04
CA THR A 117 -22.22 2.13 18.55
C THR A 117 -22.05 2.03 17.04
N GLU A 118 -22.42 3.06 16.28
CA GLU A 118 -22.28 3.06 14.82
C GLU A 118 -20.81 3.04 14.41
N PHE A 119 -19.98 3.87 15.05
CA PHE A 119 -18.53 3.85 14.86
C PHE A 119 -17.92 2.49 15.20
N VAL A 120 -18.33 1.90 16.34
CA VAL A 120 -17.82 0.60 16.80
C VAL A 120 -18.24 -0.53 15.86
N ASP A 121 -19.50 -0.56 15.45
CA ASP A 121 -20.05 -1.59 14.57
C ASP A 121 -19.42 -1.52 13.19
N HIS A 122 -19.25 -0.31 12.65
CA HIS A 122 -18.57 -0.10 11.37
C HIS A 122 -17.13 -0.61 11.41
N LEU A 123 -16.31 -0.19 12.37
CA LEU A 123 -14.91 -0.64 12.43
C LEU A 123 -14.79 -2.16 12.66
N ASN A 124 -15.72 -2.78 13.39
CA ASN A 124 -15.78 -4.24 13.55
C ASN A 124 -16.21 -4.97 12.27
N SER A 125 -16.94 -4.30 11.38
CA SER A 125 -17.39 -4.86 10.11
C SER A 125 -16.25 -5.07 9.11
N ILE A 126 -15.13 -4.34 9.27
CA ILE A 126 -13.97 -4.42 8.37
C ILE A 126 -13.34 -5.82 8.44
N LYS A 127 -13.26 -6.51 7.31
CA LYS A 127 -12.67 -7.86 7.16
C LYS A 127 -11.58 -7.88 6.09
N GLY A 128 -10.59 -8.75 6.27
CA GLY A 128 -9.52 -8.98 5.28
C GLY A 128 -8.28 -8.10 5.44
N LEU A 129 -8.24 -7.20 6.43
CA LEU A 129 -7.14 -6.27 6.69
C LEU A 129 -6.68 -6.40 8.16
N PRO A 130 -5.65 -7.22 8.45
CA PRO A 130 -5.29 -7.58 9.82
C PRO A 130 -4.48 -6.51 10.58
N PHE A 131 -3.98 -5.48 9.91
CA PHE A 131 -3.17 -4.44 10.53
C PHE A 131 -3.87 -3.09 10.43
N VAL A 132 -3.75 -2.26 11.47
CA VAL A 132 -4.34 -0.92 11.54
C VAL A 132 -3.27 0.06 11.96
N TYR A 133 -3.19 1.20 11.30
CA TYR A 133 -2.26 2.27 11.62
C TYR A 133 -2.98 3.60 11.69
N LYS A 134 -2.46 4.52 12.51
CA LYS A 134 -2.89 5.92 12.45
C LYS A 134 -2.37 6.53 11.15
N ALA A 135 -3.22 7.29 10.48
CA ALA A 135 -2.88 7.96 9.25
C ALA A 135 -3.15 9.45 9.36
N ASP A 136 -2.23 10.26 8.87
CA ASP A 136 -2.37 11.71 8.82
C ASP A 136 -2.38 12.17 7.35
N ALA A 137 -3.11 13.25 7.05
CA ALA A 137 -3.08 13.82 5.71
C ALA A 137 -1.66 14.27 5.35
N ILE A 138 -1.25 14.08 4.09
CA ILE A 138 0.01 14.65 3.61
C ILE A 138 -0.04 16.18 3.58
N SER A 139 1.06 16.83 3.21
CA SER A 139 1.10 18.30 3.10
C SER A 139 -0.01 18.84 2.18
N LYS A 140 -0.64 19.95 2.58
CA LYS A 140 -1.67 20.65 1.78
C LYS A 140 -1.20 20.99 0.37
N SER A 141 0.10 21.24 0.18
CA SER A 141 0.70 21.51 -1.14
C SER A 141 0.60 20.35 -2.11
N GLU A 142 0.41 19.12 -1.61
CA GLU A 142 0.31 17.90 -2.40
C GLU A 142 -1.15 17.45 -2.60
N TRP A 143 -2.12 18.08 -1.92
CA TRP A 143 -3.53 17.73 -2.06
C TRP A 143 -4.03 17.96 -3.48
N ASN A 144 -4.91 17.06 -3.92
CA ASN A 144 -5.78 17.27 -5.07
C ASN A 144 -7.16 17.78 -4.62
N SER A 145 -8.04 18.08 -5.58
CA SER A 145 -9.36 18.64 -5.29
C SER A 145 -10.20 17.77 -4.36
N GLN A 146 -10.14 16.44 -4.52
CA GLN A 146 -10.88 15.51 -3.66
C GLN A 146 -10.40 15.59 -2.21
N MET A 147 -9.08 15.57 -1.98
CA MET A 147 -8.52 15.73 -0.64
C MET A 147 -8.87 17.08 -0.02
N VAL A 148 -8.92 18.17 -0.81
CA VAL A 148 -9.35 19.48 -0.31
C VAL A 148 -10.78 19.43 0.22
N VAL A 149 -11.70 18.76 -0.49
CA VAL A 149 -13.10 18.60 -0.07
C VAL A 149 -13.21 17.77 1.20
N ILE A 150 -12.49 16.65 1.28
CA ILE A 150 -12.54 15.75 2.46
C ILE A 150 -12.01 16.46 3.71
N MET A 151 -11.00 17.32 3.53
CA MET A 151 -10.35 17.99 4.65
C MET A 151 -10.95 19.35 5.00
N SER A 152 -11.86 19.91 4.19
CA SER A 152 -12.44 21.24 4.46
C SER A 152 -13.34 21.27 5.70
N HIS A 153 -13.91 20.13 6.08
CA HIS A 153 -14.83 20.00 7.22
C HIS A 153 -14.19 19.30 8.43
N GLU A 154 -12.87 19.10 8.44
CA GLU A 154 -12.19 18.32 9.49
C GLU A 154 -12.44 18.85 10.91
N ASN A 155 -12.56 20.17 11.06
CA ASN A 155 -12.79 20.84 12.34
C ASN A 155 -14.26 21.27 12.55
N ASP A 156 -15.15 20.91 11.64
CA ASP A 156 -16.58 21.18 11.80
C ASP A 156 -17.20 20.11 12.69
N SER A 157 -17.66 20.53 13.87
CA SER A 157 -18.28 19.64 14.86
C SER A 157 -19.70 19.19 14.48
N THR A 158 -20.27 19.77 13.42
CA THR A 158 -21.62 19.47 12.92
C THR A 158 -21.61 18.60 11.66
N ASP A 159 -20.46 18.48 10.99
CA ASP A 159 -20.35 17.63 9.81
C ASP A 159 -20.24 16.15 10.20
N GLY A 160 -21.30 15.39 9.96
CA GLY A 160 -21.35 13.98 10.30
C GLY A 160 -20.82 13.02 9.25
N VAL A 161 -20.30 13.52 8.12
CA VAL A 161 -20.02 12.69 6.96
C VAL A 161 -18.82 11.76 7.21
N PRO A 162 -19.02 10.43 7.17
CA PRO A 162 -17.93 9.46 7.24
C PRO A 162 -17.21 9.37 5.90
N TYR A 163 -15.94 8.97 5.95
CA TYR A 163 -15.15 8.78 4.75
C TYR A 163 -14.41 7.44 4.80
N SER A 164 -14.67 6.57 3.82
CA SER A 164 -14.00 5.29 3.66
C SER A 164 -13.68 5.01 2.19
N VAL A 165 -12.44 4.62 1.92
CA VAL A 165 -12.00 4.34 0.54
C VAL A 165 -10.85 3.32 0.51
N PRO A 166 -10.80 2.43 -0.50
CA PRO A 166 -9.68 1.53 -0.69
C PRO A 166 -8.41 2.31 -1.08
N VAL A 167 -7.29 1.97 -0.45
CA VAL A 167 -6.00 2.61 -0.68
C VAL A 167 -4.96 1.68 -1.26
N ILE A 168 -3.99 2.27 -1.96
CA ILE A 168 -2.78 1.60 -2.44
C ILE A 168 -1.55 2.45 -2.10
N SER A 169 -0.46 1.80 -1.71
CA SER A 169 0.86 2.40 -1.38
C SER A 169 1.63 2.88 -2.63
N GLN A 170 0.91 3.48 -3.56
CA GLN A 170 1.42 4.01 -4.82
C GLN A 170 1.03 5.47 -4.91
N LYS A 171 1.99 6.36 -5.16
CA LYS A 171 1.70 7.77 -5.44
C LYS A 171 1.20 7.89 -6.88
N LEU A 172 -0.08 8.22 -7.05
CA LEU A 172 -0.68 8.41 -8.38
C LEU A 172 -0.71 9.89 -8.81
N GLY A 173 -0.10 10.77 -8.02
CA GLY A 173 -0.02 12.20 -8.29
C GLY A 173 -1.35 12.92 -8.05
N LYS A 174 -1.54 14.05 -8.73
CA LYS A 174 -2.72 14.93 -8.59
C LYS A 174 -3.79 14.70 -9.65
N ALA A 175 -3.81 13.54 -10.29
CA ALA A 175 -4.90 13.19 -11.19
C ALA A 175 -6.24 13.32 -10.46
N ALA A 176 -7.30 13.73 -11.18
CA ALA A 176 -8.64 13.79 -10.62
C ALA A 176 -9.28 12.40 -10.59
N SER A 177 -9.12 11.65 -11.68
CA SER A 177 -9.59 10.28 -11.83
C SER A 177 -8.64 9.44 -12.68
N ILE A 178 -8.78 8.12 -12.57
CA ILE A 178 -8.09 7.11 -13.39
C ILE A 178 -9.04 5.97 -13.76
N LYS A 179 -8.64 5.12 -14.71
CA LYS A 179 -9.38 3.90 -15.02
C LYS A 179 -9.26 2.88 -13.87
N PRO A 180 -10.28 2.03 -13.62
CA PRO A 180 -10.21 0.98 -12.60
C PRO A 180 -9.09 -0.05 -12.81
N SER A 181 -8.66 -0.22 -14.06
CA SER A 181 -7.45 -0.96 -14.43
C SER A 181 -6.39 0.01 -14.95
N PHE A 182 -5.19 0.00 -14.36
CA PHE A 182 -4.10 0.91 -14.69
C PHE A 182 -2.74 0.25 -14.49
N ASN A 183 -1.68 0.85 -15.04
CA ASN A 183 -0.30 0.40 -14.82
C ASN A 183 0.45 1.44 -14.00
N LYS A 184 1.22 0.99 -13.00
CA LYS A 184 2.10 1.86 -12.22
C LYS A 184 3.36 1.10 -11.84
N ASP A 185 4.52 1.71 -12.08
CA ASP A 185 5.85 1.16 -11.76
C ASP A 185 6.05 -0.27 -12.27
N GLY A 186 5.58 -0.53 -13.50
CA GLY A 186 5.69 -1.84 -14.16
C GLY A 186 4.68 -2.89 -13.71
N LYS A 187 3.76 -2.54 -12.80
CA LYS A 187 2.73 -3.43 -12.26
C LYS A 187 1.37 -3.14 -12.88
N SER A 188 0.65 -4.21 -13.25
CA SER A 188 -0.74 -4.15 -13.68
C SER A 188 -1.65 -4.22 -12.46
N ILE A 189 -2.44 -3.16 -12.24
CA ILE A 189 -3.28 -2.99 -11.06
C ILE A 189 -4.73 -2.85 -11.50
N ARG A 190 -5.63 -3.59 -10.86
CA ARG A 190 -7.08 -3.42 -11.00
C ARG A 190 -7.74 -3.35 -9.63
N LEU A 191 -8.62 -2.37 -9.44
CA LEU A 191 -9.54 -2.32 -8.31
C LEU A 191 -10.95 -2.66 -8.79
N SER A 192 -11.65 -3.48 -8.02
CA SER A 192 -13.07 -3.77 -8.21
C SER A 192 -13.81 -3.50 -6.91
N THR A 193 -14.90 -2.76 -6.98
CA THR A 193 -15.82 -2.53 -5.86
C THR A 193 -17.14 -3.22 -6.16
N VAL A 194 -17.68 -3.93 -5.18
CA VAL A 194 -18.95 -4.67 -5.34
C VAL A 194 -19.78 -4.50 -4.08
N TYR A 195 -20.99 -3.98 -4.25
CA TYR A 195 -22.00 -3.91 -3.19
C TYR A 195 -22.79 -5.23 -3.11
N SER A 196 -23.15 -5.64 -1.89
CA SER A 196 -24.09 -6.74 -1.70
C SER A 196 -25.47 -6.40 -2.26
N LYS A 197 -26.29 -7.42 -2.53
CA LYS A 197 -27.63 -7.22 -3.12
C LYS A 197 -28.56 -6.35 -2.27
N ASP A 198 -28.40 -6.40 -0.95
CA ASP A 198 -29.13 -5.60 0.02
C ASP A 198 -28.47 -4.24 0.29
N GLY A 199 -27.34 -3.93 -0.35
CA GLY A 199 -26.57 -2.70 -0.16
C GLY A 199 -25.84 -2.61 1.19
N ALA A 200 -26.00 -3.58 2.10
CA ALA A 200 -25.48 -3.49 3.46
C ALA A 200 -23.95 -3.62 3.58
N ARG A 201 -23.29 -4.15 2.55
CA ARG A 201 -21.85 -4.43 2.56
C ARG A 201 -21.21 -4.01 1.25
N VAL A 202 -20.04 -3.43 1.32
CA VAL A 202 -19.17 -3.17 0.18
C VAL A 202 -17.94 -4.07 0.27
N SER A 203 -17.53 -4.65 -0.86
CA SER A 203 -16.35 -5.50 -0.97
C SER A 203 -15.41 -4.94 -2.03
N TYR A 204 -14.13 -4.93 -1.71
CA TYR A 204 -13.06 -4.46 -2.59
C TYR A 204 -12.15 -5.63 -2.96
N GLU A 205 -11.72 -5.69 -4.22
CA GLU A 205 -10.67 -6.60 -4.70
C GLU A 205 -9.62 -5.78 -5.43
N PHE A 206 -8.41 -5.71 -4.87
CA PHE A 206 -7.22 -5.35 -5.63
C PHE A 206 -6.66 -6.60 -6.30
N ASN A 207 -6.34 -6.49 -7.59
CA ASN A 207 -5.59 -7.47 -8.34
C ASN A 207 -4.30 -6.79 -8.85
N ILE A 208 -3.15 -7.23 -8.35
CA ILE A 208 -1.82 -6.71 -8.72
C ILE A 208 -1.04 -7.85 -9.36
N ASP A 209 -0.74 -7.75 -10.66
CA ASP A 209 -0.02 -8.78 -11.43
C ASP A 209 -0.63 -10.20 -11.28
N GLY A 210 -1.96 -10.29 -11.09
CA GLY A 210 -2.69 -11.54 -10.88
C GLY A 210 -2.91 -11.92 -9.41
N LEU A 211 -2.21 -11.30 -8.46
CA LEU A 211 -2.37 -11.52 -7.03
C LEU A 211 -3.56 -10.73 -6.49
N LYS A 212 -4.50 -11.43 -5.85
CA LYS A 212 -5.76 -10.85 -5.38
C LYS A 212 -5.73 -10.62 -3.88
N THR A 213 -6.03 -9.39 -3.48
CA THR A 213 -6.31 -9.03 -2.08
C THR A 213 -7.76 -8.57 -1.97
N LYS A 214 -8.52 -9.21 -1.07
CA LYS A 214 -9.94 -8.93 -0.84
C LYS A 214 -10.19 -8.42 0.58
N PHE A 215 -11.02 -7.41 0.70
CA PHE A 215 -11.52 -6.92 1.98
C PHE A 215 -12.92 -6.32 1.83
N SER A 216 -13.61 -6.11 2.95
CA SER A 216 -14.97 -5.58 2.96
C SER A 216 -15.26 -4.83 4.24
N GLU A 217 -16.26 -3.97 4.20
CA GLU A 217 -16.82 -3.21 5.32
C GLU A 217 -18.35 -3.13 5.16
N ALA A 218 -19.05 -2.76 6.23
CA ALA A 218 -20.44 -2.33 6.14
C ALA A 218 -20.52 -1.07 5.26
N ALA A 219 -21.51 -1.00 4.38
CA ALA A 219 -21.73 0.21 3.62
C ALA A 219 -22.35 1.26 4.54
N PHE A 220 -21.90 2.52 4.42
CA PHE A 220 -22.62 3.62 5.03
C PHE A 220 -24.00 3.75 4.35
N PRO A 221 -25.07 4.00 5.13
CA PRO A 221 -26.38 4.28 4.56
C PRO A 221 -26.27 5.47 3.60
N VAL A 222 -26.77 5.29 2.39
CA VAL A 222 -27.04 6.38 1.45
C VAL A 222 -28.45 6.85 1.76
N ASP A 223 -28.56 8.03 2.35
CA ASP A 223 -29.84 8.73 2.53
C ASP A 223 -30.45 9.13 1.18
#